data_AF-A0A850B4T6-F1
#
_entry.id   AF-A0A850B4T6-F1
#
_cell.length_a   1.000
_cell.length_b   1.000
_cell.length_c   1.000
_cell.angle_alpha   90.00
_cell.angle_beta   90.00
_cell.angle_gamma   90.00
#
_symmetry.space_group_name_H-M   'P 1'
#
loop_
_entity.id
_entity.type
_entity.pdbx_description
1 polymer ?
#
loop_
_entity_poly.entity_id
_entity_poly.type
_entity_poly.pdbx_seq_one_letter_code
_entity_poly.pdbx_strand_id
1 'polypeptide(L)'
;VERKNVGELLRLASTEYYEDGGNIDASDDLDYAGLKDYLTTKFQDARAIRYEIRYRRVLFEEDVIYVDYTYSASYRIPNAKGEEWRRKVEENRLELIAHEDEFRIIAGM
;
A
#
# COMPACT_ATOMS: atom_id res chain seq x y z
N VAL A 1 -8.94 0.70 -3.33
CA VAL A 1 -8.12 1.82 -3.82
C VAL A 1 -8.92 2.84 -4.63
N GLU A 2 -9.51 2.50 -5.78
CA GLU A 2 -10.13 3.50 -6.69
C GLU A 2 -11.30 4.29 -6.10
N ARG A 3 -12.09 3.68 -5.20
CA ARG A 3 -13.15 4.36 -4.42
C ARG A 3 -12.63 5.21 -3.25
N LYS A 4 -11.32 5.23 -3.03
CA LYS A 4 -10.63 5.83 -1.88
C LYS A 4 -11.25 5.53 -0.51
N ASN A 5 -11.80 4.33 -0.34
CA ASN A 5 -12.35 3.93 0.95
C ASN A 5 -11.21 3.64 1.93
N VAL A 6 -10.84 4.65 2.72
CA VAL A 6 -9.75 4.57 3.70
C VAL A 6 -10.03 3.53 4.78
N GLY A 7 -11.28 3.41 5.23
CA GLY A 7 -11.66 2.43 6.25
C GLY A 7 -11.38 1.01 5.79
N GLU A 8 -11.74 0.66 4.56
CA GLU A 8 -11.45 -0.67 4.00
C GLU A 8 -9.96 -0.88 3.79
N LEU A 9 -9.21 0.14 3.36
CA LEU A 9 -7.76 0.01 3.17
C LEU A 9 -7.04 -0.20 4.51
N LEU A 10 -7.41 0.54 5.55
CA LEU A 10 -6.86 0.38 6.89
C LEU A 10 -7.27 -0.94 7.55
N ARG A 11 -8.43 -1.52 7.17
CA ARG A 11 -8.85 -2.84 7.66
C ARG A 11 -7.97 -3.97 7.14
N LEU A 12 -7.32 -3.78 5.97
CA LEU A 12 -6.35 -4.73 5.43
C LEU A 12 -5.00 -4.68 6.16
N ALA A 13 -4.69 -3.57 6.83
CA ALA A 13 -3.43 -3.36 7.52
C ALA A 13 -3.50 -3.88 8.97
N SER A 14 -2.43 -4.52 9.43
CA SER A 14 -2.23 -4.80 10.86
C SER A 14 -1.91 -3.51 11.61
N THR A 15 -2.26 -3.43 12.89
CA THR A 15 -1.78 -2.34 13.76
C THR A 15 -0.27 -2.36 13.96
N GLU A 16 0.37 -3.50 13.65
CA GLU A 16 1.83 -3.68 13.64
C GLU A 16 2.45 -3.36 12.26
N TYR A 17 1.70 -2.72 11.35
CA TYR A 17 2.20 -2.34 10.03
C TYR A 17 3.44 -1.44 10.14
N TYR A 18 4.48 -1.78 9.38
CA TYR A 18 5.70 -1.01 9.25
C TYR A 18 6.33 -1.23 7.87
N GLU A 19 6.60 -0.15 7.15
CA GLU A 19 7.37 -0.14 5.90
C GLU A 19 8.75 0.46 6.17
N ASP A 20 9.83 -0.27 5.87
CA ASP A 20 11.22 0.20 6.06
C ASP A 20 11.96 0.51 4.74
N GLY A 21 11.24 0.37 3.61
CA GLY A 21 11.80 0.56 2.27
C GLY A 21 13.03 -0.30 1.95
N GLY A 22 13.32 -1.32 2.77
CA GLY A 22 14.50 -2.18 2.68
C GLY A 22 15.84 -1.49 2.87
N ASN A 23 15.91 -0.33 3.55
CA ASN A 23 17.16 0.41 3.74
C ASN A 23 17.37 0.92 5.20
N ILE A 24 18.53 1.53 5.50
CA ILE A 24 18.90 1.96 6.87
C ILE A 24 18.39 3.39 7.17
N ASP A 25 17.82 4.08 6.18
CA ASP A 25 17.30 5.44 6.32
C ASP A 25 15.82 5.39 6.72
N ALA A 26 15.60 5.46 8.03
CA ALA A 26 14.26 5.42 8.61
C ALA A 26 13.41 6.69 8.33
N SER A 27 13.92 7.67 7.57
CA SER A 27 13.19 8.92 7.33
C SER A 27 12.01 8.77 6.36
N ASP A 28 12.02 7.71 5.55
CA ASP A 28 10.91 7.34 4.65
C ASP A 28 10.07 6.18 5.22
N ASP A 29 10.36 5.73 6.45
CA ASP A 29 9.64 4.62 7.10
C ASP A 29 8.19 5.01 7.41
N LEU A 30 7.28 4.04 7.27
CA LEU A 30 5.84 4.25 7.41
C LEU A 30 5.24 3.24 8.38
N ASP A 31 4.94 3.68 9.61
CA ASP A 31 4.16 2.89 10.56
C ASP A 31 2.65 2.97 10.28
N TYR A 32 1.84 2.21 11.04
CA TYR A 32 0.38 2.24 10.91
C TYR A 32 -0.24 3.64 11.04
N ALA A 33 0.30 4.50 11.92
CA ALA A 33 -0.20 5.86 12.12
C ALA A 33 0.14 6.75 10.91
N GLY A 34 1.35 6.63 10.38
CA GLY A 34 1.80 7.27 9.16
C GLY A 34 0.99 6.82 7.95
N LEU A 35 0.72 5.52 7.81
CA LEU A 35 -0.14 4.99 6.76
C LEU A 35 -1.55 5.59 6.83
N LYS A 36 -2.13 5.66 8.03
CA LYS A 36 -3.43 6.30 8.25
C LYS A 36 -3.41 7.77 7.89
N ASP A 37 -2.38 8.51 8.28
CA ASP A 37 -2.23 9.92 7.92
C ASP A 37 -2.13 10.08 6.40
N TYR A 38 -1.26 9.31 5.74
CA TYR A 38 -1.11 9.32 4.28
C TYR A 38 -2.44 9.04 3.56
N LEU A 39 -3.18 8.01 3.97
CA LEU A 39 -4.45 7.62 3.36
C LEU A 39 -5.55 8.67 3.58
N THR A 40 -5.53 9.39 4.70
CA THR A 40 -6.52 10.43 5.01
C THR A 40 -6.13 11.81 4.47
N THR A 41 -4.86 12.03 4.14
CA THR A 41 -4.34 13.30 3.61
C THR A 41 -3.92 13.17 2.15
N LYS A 42 -2.65 12.85 1.87
CA LYS A 42 -2.03 12.85 0.53
C LYS A 42 -2.77 11.99 -0.48
N PHE A 43 -3.23 10.81 -0.08
CA PHE A 43 -3.98 9.92 -0.96
C PHE A 43 -5.30 10.53 -1.43
N GLN A 44 -5.90 11.43 -0.64
CA GLN A 44 -7.15 12.10 -0.99
C GLN A 44 -6.98 13.12 -2.11
N ASP A 45 -5.76 13.66 -2.31
CA ASP A 45 -5.47 14.64 -3.35
C ASP A 45 -5.65 14.07 -4.77
N ALA A 46 -5.53 12.75 -4.94
CA ALA A 46 -5.65 12.09 -6.25
C ALA A 46 -7.08 12.22 -6.81
N ARG A 47 -7.30 12.97 -7.88
CA ARG A 47 -8.64 13.20 -8.47
C ARG A 47 -9.21 11.97 -9.16
N ALA A 48 -8.35 11.11 -9.67
CA ALA A 48 -8.72 9.83 -10.27
C ALA A 48 -7.61 8.82 -9.99
N ILE A 49 -7.98 7.56 -9.79
CA ILE A 49 -7.05 6.46 -9.57
C ILE A 49 -7.54 5.28 -10.39
N ARG A 50 -6.61 4.68 -11.13
CA ARG A 50 -6.74 3.35 -11.72
C ARG A 50 -5.65 2.47 -11.13
N TYR A 51 -6.03 1.35 -10.54
CA TYR A 51 -5.08 0.47 -9.85
C TYR A 51 -5.35 -0.98 -10.22
N GLU A 52 -4.35 -1.63 -10.80
CA GLU A 52 -4.37 -3.05 -11.14
C GLU A 52 -3.27 -3.77 -10.38
N ILE A 53 -3.61 -4.92 -9.78
CA ILE A 53 -2.68 -5.82 -9.12
C ILE A 53 -2.72 -7.20 -9.77
N ARG A 54 -1.55 -7.81 -9.94
CA ARG A 54 -1.39 -9.19 -10.43
C ARG A 54 -0.52 -9.97 -9.47
N TYR A 55 -1.12 -10.94 -8.80
CA TYR A 55 -0.38 -11.87 -7.93
C TYR A 55 0.47 -12.82 -8.75
N ARG A 56 1.71 -13.03 -8.35
CA ARG A 56 2.68 -13.90 -9.03
C ARG A 56 2.96 -15.17 -8.23
N ARG A 57 3.18 -15.01 -6.92
CA ARG A 57 3.58 -16.11 -6.04
C ARG A 57 3.06 -15.85 -4.64
N VAL A 58 2.65 -16.92 -3.96
CA VAL A 58 2.35 -16.93 -2.53
C VAL A 58 3.30 -17.92 -1.85
N LEU A 59 3.94 -17.48 -0.78
CA LEU A 59 4.85 -18.28 0.04
C LEU A 59 4.38 -18.23 1.49
N PHE A 60 4.43 -19.37 2.15
CA PHE A 60 4.11 -19.51 3.57
C PHE A 60 5.40 -19.89 4.29
N GLU A 61 5.88 -19.02 5.17
CA GLU A 61 7.09 -19.24 5.96
C GLU A 61 6.79 -18.94 7.43
N GLU A 62 6.83 -19.99 8.26
CA GLU A 62 6.49 -19.89 9.68
C GLU A 62 5.11 -19.22 9.89
N ASP A 63 5.10 -18.02 10.47
CA ASP A 63 3.89 -17.24 10.77
C ASP A 63 3.62 -16.11 9.76
N VAL A 64 4.46 -15.98 8.73
CA VAL A 64 4.37 -14.92 7.71
C VAL A 64 4.03 -15.51 6.34
N ILE A 65 3.15 -14.81 5.64
CA ILE A 65 2.75 -15.12 4.27
C ILE A 65 3.29 -14.02 3.37
N TYR A 66 4.13 -14.39 2.40
CA TYR A 66 4.64 -13.47 1.40
C TYR A 66 3.84 -13.58 0.11
N VAL A 67 3.38 -12.45 -0.41
CA VAL A 67 2.69 -12.38 -1.70
C VAL A 67 3.49 -11.48 -2.63
N ASP A 68 4.17 -12.10 -3.59
CA ASP A 68 4.84 -11.37 -4.67
C ASP A 68 3.81 -10.93 -5.70
N TYR A 69 3.80 -9.65 -6.05
CA TYR A 69 2.85 -9.09 -7.00
C TYR A 69 3.48 -8.03 -7.91
N THR A 70 2.80 -7.75 -9.01
CA THR A 70 3.05 -6.53 -9.80
C THR A 70 1.84 -5.65 -9.70
N TYR A 71 2.05 -4.35 -9.51
CA TYR A 71 0.98 -3.38 -9.65
C TYR A 71 1.25 -2.40 -10.78
N SER A 72 0.17 -1.92 -11.37
CA SER A 72 0.17 -0.75 -12.25
C SER A 72 -0.81 0.25 -11.68
N ALA A 73 -0.31 1.41 -11.28
CA ALA A 73 -1.10 2.53 -10.81
C ALA A 73 -1.01 3.69 -11.80
N SER A 74 -2.16 4.24 -12.17
CA SER A 74 -2.26 5.52 -12.87
C SER A 74 -3.15 6.43 -12.05
N TYR A 75 -2.65 7.61 -11.68
CA TYR A 75 -3.39 8.53 -10.84
C TYR A 75 -3.22 9.97 -11.31
N ARG A 76 -4.28 10.77 -11.13
CA ARG A 76 -4.30 12.18 -11.51
C ARG A 76 -4.21 13.03 -10.25
N ILE A 77 -3.23 13.91 -10.17
CA ILE A 77 -3.04 14.80 -9.01
C ILE A 77 -3.03 16.27 -9.43
N PRO A 78 -3.53 17.18 -8.57
CA PRO A 78 -3.40 18.61 -8.80
C PRO A 78 -1.96 19.07 -8.63
N ASN A 79 -1.54 20.03 -9.44
CA ASN A 79 -0.28 20.76 -9.31
C ASN A 79 -0.51 22.26 -9.57
N ALA A 80 0.52 23.09 -9.40
CA ALA A 80 0.41 24.54 -9.57
C ALA A 80 0.02 24.97 -11.02
N LYS A 81 0.15 24.08 -12.00
CA LYS A 81 -0.12 24.36 -13.43
C LYS A 81 -1.38 23.66 -13.95
N GLY A 82 -2.13 22.95 -13.10
CA GLY A 82 -3.32 22.20 -13.48
C GLY A 82 -3.36 20.80 -12.87
N GLU A 83 -3.72 19.80 -13.66
CA GLU A 83 -3.74 18.39 -13.26
C GLU A 83 -2.71 17.60 -14.05
N GLU A 84 -2.04 16.66 -13.40
CA GLU A 84 -1.03 15.81 -14.01
C GLU A 84 -1.38 14.34 -13.80
N TRP A 85 -1.29 13.57 -14.88
CA TRP A 85 -1.35 12.12 -14.81
C TRP A 85 0.03 11.56 -14.51
N ARG A 86 0.12 10.75 -13.46
CA ARG A 86 1.30 9.96 -13.13
C ARG A 86 0.99 8.48 -13.30
N ARG A 87 2.03 7.72 -13.65
CA ARG A 87 1.97 6.28 -13.79
C ARG A 87 3.16 5.64 -13.06
N LYS A 88 2.88 4.55 -12.35
CA LYS A 88 3.87 3.72 -11.67
C LYS A 88 3.58 2.26 -11.97
N VAL A 89 4.62 1.48 -12.29
CA VAL A 89 4.55 0.03 -12.48
C VAL A 89 5.75 -0.57 -11.78
N GLU A 90 5.50 -1.43 -10.79
CA GLU A 90 6.56 -2.04 -10.00
C GLU A 90 6.20 -3.47 -9.60
N GLU A 91 7.24 -4.23 -9.30
CA GLU A 91 7.16 -5.50 -8.61
C GLU A 91 7.34 -5.23 -7.13
N ASN A 92 6.47 -5.79 -6.29
CA ASN A 92 6.51 -5.60 -4.86
C ASN A 92 6.10 -6.88 -4.14
N ARG A 93 6.29 -6.91 -2.82
CA ARG A 93 5.96 -8.05 -1.96
C ARG A 93 5.13 -7.55 -0.79
N LEU A 94 3.94 -8.14 -0.59
CA LEU A 94 3.21 -8.00 0.67
C LEU A 94 3.72 -9.03 1.66
N GLU A 95 3.80 -8.62 2.92
CA GLU A 95 3.97 -9.49 4.07
C GLU A 95 2.67 -9.49 4.86
N LEU A 96 2.12 -10.67 5.13
CA LEU A 96 0.86 -10.83 5.83
C LEU A 96 0.99 -11.79 7.00
N ILE A 97 0.19 -11.54 8.02
CA ILE A 97 -0.02 -12.45 9.15
C ILE A 97 -1.48 -12.92 9.18
N ALA A 98 -1.71 -14.11 9.74
CA ALA A 98 -3.04 -14.54 10.10
C ALA A 98 -3.54 -13.72 11.32
N HIS A 99 -4.76 -13.21 11.26
CA HIS A 99 -5.42 -12.49 12.34
C HIS A 99 -6.87 -12.96 12.43
N GLU A 100 -7.16 -13.83 13.39
CA GLU A 100 -8.46 -14.51 13.52
C GLU A 100 -8.82 -15.26 12.21
N ASP A 101 -9.92 -14.89 11.55
CA ASP A 101 -10.40 -15.50 10.30
C ASP A 101 -9.97 -14.71 9.04
N GLU A 102 -9.08 -13.73 9.18
CA GLU A 102 -8.59 -12.88 8.08
C GLU A 102 -7.06 -12.80 8.03
N PHE A 103 -6.54 -12.26 6.93
CA PHE A 103 -5.12 -11.93 6.79
C PHE A 103 -4.95 -10.42 6.85
N ARG A 104 -3.90 -9.96 7.55
CA ARG A 104 -3.56 -8.55 7.66
C ARG A 104 -2.15 -8.29 7.18
N ILE A 105 -1.97 -7.19 6.48
CA ILE A 105 -0.72 -6.73 5.90
C ILE A 105 0.12 -6.09 7.00
N ILE A 106 1.34 -6.56 7.17
CA ILE A 106 2.34 -5.97 8.09
C ILE A 106 3.40 -5.15 7.33
N ALA A 107 3.59 -5.39 6.03
CA ALA A 107 4.48 -4.60 5.18
C ALA A 107 4.13 -4.74 3.67
N GLY A 108 4.62 -3.82 2.85
CA GLY A 108 4.66 -3.88 1.39
C GLY A 108 3.51 -3.19 0.64
N MET A 109 2.84 -2.19 1.22
CA MET A 109 1.55 -1.66 0.71
C MET A 109 1.65 -0.54 -0.34
#